data_AF-A0AAV8SQA7-F1
#
_entry.id   AF-A0AAV8SQA7-F1
#
_cell.length_a   1.000
_cell.length_b   1.000
_cell.length_c   1.000
_cell.angle_alpha   90.00
_cell.angle_beta   90.00
_cell.angle_gamma   90.00
#
_symmetry.space_group_name_H-M   'P 1'
#
loop_
_entity.id
_entity.type
_entity.pdbx_description
1 polymer ?
#
loop_
_entity_poly.entity_id
_entity_poly.type
_entity_poly.pdbx_seq_one_letter_code
_entity_poly.pdbx_strand_id
1 'polypeptide(L)'
;MSPELQRQHENMDAPTMILHLKELFGAQSRVERYQISKALFQCKMAEGSSVNTHVLKMIGYIEKLAELGFVMDHELSIDLVLQSLSSSFSQFVMNFNMNHKDMTLPELLNMLKTAEGCLKKEPSFVLVVSSSKSKKKSFKKNKNKKCKLLLM
;
A
#
# COMPACT_ATOMS: atom_id res chain seq x y z
N MET A 1 -28.40 19.07 -4.07
CA MET A 1 -29.12 19.84 -3.05
C MET A 1 -30.42 19.10 -2.80
N SER A 2 -30.65 18.57 -1.60
CA SER A 2 -31.91 17.88 -1.30
C SER A 2 -33.04 18.89 -1.06
N PRO A 3 -34.30 18.56 -1.39
CA PRO A 3 -35.45 19.45 -1.17
C PRO A 3 -35.59 19.88 0.30
N GLU A 4 -35.27 18.99 1.23
CA GLU A 4 -35.34 19.24 2.67
C GLU A 4 -34.31 20.27 3.13
N LEU A 5 -33.09 20.21 2.59
CA LEU A 5 -32.03 21.17 2.90
C LEU A 5 -32.42 22.57 2.38
N GLN A 6 -33.00 22.63 1.18
CA GLN A 6 -33.43 23.88 0.56
C GLN A 6 -34.54 24.57 1.38
N ARG A 7 -35.52 23.79 1.88
CA ARG A 7 -36.59 24.30 2.74
C ARG A 7 -36.10 24.84 4.08
N GLN A 8 -35.02 24.28 4.65
CA GLN A 8 -34.41 24.80 5.88
C GLN A 8 -33.72 26.16 5.69
N HIS A 9 -33.33 26.50 4.46
CA HIS A 9 -32.59 27.73 4.14
C HIS A 9 -33.44 28.84 3.52
N GLU A 10 -34.71 28.60 3.22
CA GLU A 10 -35.63 29.56 2.58
C GLU A 10 -35.74 30.91 3.32
N ASN A 11 -35.56 30.90 4.65
CA ASN A 11 -35.70 32.08 5.50
C ASN A 11 -34.37 32.55 6.12
N MET A 12 -33.23 31.96 5.75
CA MET A 12 -31.93 32.36 6.27
C MET A 12 -31.27 33.40 5.36
N ASP A 13 -30.62 34.39 5.96
CA ASP A 13 -29.71 35.26 5.22
C ASP A 13 -28.48 34.47 4.73
N ALA A 14 -27.86 34.96 3.66
CA ALA A 14 -26.74 34.28 3.02
C ALA A 14 -25.54 34.04 3.99
N PRO A 15 -25.12 35.00 4.84
CA PRO A 15 -24.10 34.74 5.88
C PRO A 15 -24.44 33.57 6.81
N THR A 16 -25.67 33.54 7.33
CA THR A 16 -26.16 32.48 8.24
C THR A 16 -26.22 31.12 7.53
N MET A 17 -26.68 31.10 6.27
CA MET A 17 -26.70 29.90 5.44
C MET A 17 -25.28 29.34 5.22
N ILE A 18 -24.30 30.19 4.92
CA ILE A 18 -22.90 29.77 4.74
C ILE A 18 -22.33 29.17 6.02
N LEU A 19 -22.60 29.78 7.19
CA LEU A 19 -22.15 29.24 8.48
C LEU A 19 -22.74 27.87 8.76
N HIS A 20 -24.05 27.72 8.61
CA HIS A 20 -24.74 26.47 8.86
C HIS A 20 -24.30 25.35 7.91
N LEU A 21 -24.10 25.67 6.62
CA LEU A 21 -23.55 24.72 5.64
C LEU A 21 -22.12 24.31 6.00
N LYS A 22 -21.26 25.25 6.40
CA LYS A 22 -19.88 24.94 6.84
C LYS A 22 -19.88 24.03 8.06
N GLU A 23 -20.80 24.22 9.00
CA GLU A 23 -20.91 23.37 10.18
C GLU A 23 -21.37 21.95 9.83
N LEU A 24 -22.47 21.82 9.06
CA LEU A 24 -23.00 20.53 8.62
C LEU A 24 -22.00 19.74 7.77
N PHE A 25 -21.50 20.34 6.69
CA PHE A 25 -20.59 19.67 5.77
C PHE A 25 -19.18 19.53 6.35
N GLY A 26 -18.75 20.45 7.21
CA GLY A 26 -17.49 20.33 7.94
C GLY A 26 -17.51 19.20 8.96
N ALA A 27 -18.60 19.01 9.70
CA ALA A 27 -18.79 17.89 10.60
C ALA A 27 -18.80 16.55 9.85
N GLN A 28 -19.50 16.49 8.71
CA GLN A 28 -19.53 15.32 7.85
C GLN A 28 -18.13 14.96 7.32
N SER A 29 -17.40 15.95 6.79
CA SER A 29 -16.01 15.79 6.33
C SER A 29 -15.09 15.28 7.45
N ARG A 30 -15.26 15.78 8.69
CA ARG A 30 -14.48 15.31 9.84
C ARG A 30 -14.77 13.84 10.18
N VAL A 31 -16.03 13.42 10.15
CA VAL A 31 -16.42 12.02 10.40
C VAL A 31 -15.86 11.12 9.31
N GLU A 32 -16.02 11.48 8.03
CA GLU A 32 -15.49 10.70 6.91
C GLU A 32 -13.98 10.56 6.95
N ARG A 33 -13.26 11.67 7.19
CA ARG A 33 -11.82 11.68 7.36
C ARG A 33 -11.38 10.74 8.48
N TYR A 34 -12.06 10.78 9.63
CA TYR A 34 -11.78 9.88 10.74
C TYR A 34 -11.96 8.40 10.36
N GLN A 35 -13.05 8.04 9.66
CA GLN A 35 -13.29 6.65 9.27
C GLN A 35 -12.25 6.14 8.26
N ILE A 36 -11.88 6.97 7.28
CA ILE A 36 -10.87 6.61 6.29
C ILE A 36 -9.49 6.48 6.95
N SER A 37 -9.10 7.44 7.80
CA SER A 37 -7.85 7.35 8.56
C SER A 37 -7.82 6.08 9.42
N LYS A 38 -8.90 5.79 10.15
CA LYS A 38 -9.02 4.57 10.95
C LYS A 38 -8.82 3.31 10.10
N ALA A 39 -9.48 3.25 8.95
CA ALA A 39 -9.34 2.12 8.02
C ALA A 39 -7.91 2.00 7.47
N LEU A 40 -7.25 3.11 7.15
CA LEU A 40 -5.87 3.15 6.66
C LEU A 40 -4.88 2.62 7.72
N PHE A 41 -4.91 3.17 8.94
CA PHE A 41 -3.98 2.77 10.01
C PHE A 41 -4.21 1.34 10.51
N GLN A 42 -5.44 0.83 10.41
CA GLN A 42 -5.78 -0.56 10.76
C GLN A 42 -5.60 -1.53 9.60
N CYS A 43 -5.30 -1.06 8.39
CA CYS A 43 -5.14 -1.93 7.22
C CYS A 43 -3.87 -2.77 7.38
N LYS A 44 -4.04 -4.09 7.50
CA LYS A 44 -2.96 -5.07 7.52
C LYS A 44 -3.19 -6.12 6.45
N MET A 45 -2.13 -6.46 5.74
CA MET A 45 -2.16 -7.50 4.72
C MET A 45 -2.23 -8.87 5.40
N ALA A 46 -3.21 -9.68 5.02
CA ALA A 46 -3.30 -11.07 5.47
C ALA A 46 -2.21 -11.92 4.79
N GLU A 47 -1.66 -12.91 5.51
CA GLU A 47 -0.67 -13.82 4.93
C GLU A 47 -1.25 -14.58 3.73
N GLY A 48 -0.46 -14.71 2.67
CA GLY A 48 -0.85 -15.36 1.42
C GLY A 48 -1.83 -14.58 0.54
N SER A 49 -2.33 -13.42 0.97
CA SER A 49 -3.16 -12.55 0.14
C SER A 49 -2.35 -11.84 -0.95
N SER A 50 -3.03 -11.25 -1.95
CA SER A 50 -2.35 -10.56 -3.04
C SER A 50 -1.80 -9.20 -2.60
N VAL A 51 -0.48 -9.00 -2.72
CA VAL A 51 0.19 -7.73 -2.40
C VAL A 51 -0.34 -6.59 -3.28
N ASN A 52 -0.66 -6.88 -4.54
CA ASN A 52 -1.22 -5.89 -5.46
C ASN A 52 -2.57 -5.36 -4.97
N THR A 53 -3.46 -6.27 -4.57
CA THR A 53 -4.79 -5.90 -4.08
C THR A 53 -4.69 -5.09 -2.80
N HIS A 54 -3.79 -5.47 -1.90
CA HIS A 54 -3.56 -4.77 -0.64
C HIS A 54 -3.01 -3.35 -0.83
N VAL A 55 -1.94 -3.20 -1.62
CA VAL A 55 -1.32 -1.88 -1.86
C VAL A 55 -2.27 -0.94 -2.60
N LEU A 56 -3.02 -1.41 -3.60
CA LEU A 56 -4.04 -0.59 -4.28
C LEU A 56 -5.13 -0.11 -3.31
N LYS A 57 -5.55 -0.96 -2.37
CA LYS A 57 -6.51 -0.58 -1.34
C LYS A 57 -5.96 0.53 -0.44
N MET A 58 -4.68 0.47 -0.06
CA MET A 58 -4.05 1.54 0.71
C MET A 58 -3.92 2.84 -0.07
N ILE A 59 -3.50 2.79 -1.32
CA ILE A 59 -3.45 3.96 -2.21
C ILE A 59 -4.83 4.62 -2.28
N GLY A 60 -5.89 3.82 -2.47
CA GLY A 60 -7.26 4.35 -2.49
C GLY A 60 -7.71 5.01 -1.19
N TYR A 61 -7.21 4.60 -0.02
CA TYR A 61 -7.47 5.33 1.23
C TYR A 61 -6.72 6.66 1.29
N ILE A 62 -5.47 6.69 0.81
CA ILE A 62 -4.64 7.91 0.78
C ILE A 62 -5.23 8.94 -0.17
N GLU A 63 -5.66 8.53 -1.36
CA GLU A 63 -6.34 9.39 -2.34
C GLU A 63 -7.64 9.98 -1.79
N LYS A 64 -8.46 9.16 -1.11
CA LYS A 64 -9.69 9.64 -0.45
C LYS A 64 -9.42 10.65 0.67
N LEU A 65 -8.30 10.50 1.40
CA LEU A 65 -7.91 11.51 2.39
C LEU A 65 -7.50 12.82 1.70
N ALA A 66 -6.80 12.74 0.57
CA ALA A 66 -6.42 13.91 -0.22
C ALA A 66 -7.66 14.64 -0.78
N GLU A 67 -8.69 13.93 -1.23
CA GLU A 67 -9.98 14.50 -1.65
C GLU A 67 -10.69 15.28 -0.52
N LEU A 68 -10.51 14.84 0.73
CA LEU A 68 -11.02 15.53 1.93
C LEU A 68 -10.09 16.67 2.41
N GLY A 69 -9.08 17.04 1.62
CA GLY A 69 -8.12 18.10 1.93
C GLY A 69 -7.00 17.69 2.90
N PHE A 70 -6.86 16.39 3.20
CA PHE A 70 -5.77 15.87 4.02
C PHE A 70 -4.75 15.17 3.13
N VAL A 71 -3.84 15.97 2.56
CA VAL A 71 -2.73 15.46 1.75
C VAL A 71 -1.66 14.91 2.69
N MET A 72 -1.34 13.63 2.52
CA MET A 72 -0.33 12.96 3.31
C MET A 72 1.04 13.11 2.66
N ASP A 73 2.08 13.19 3.49
CA ASP A 73 3.45 13.19 2.99
C ASP A 73 3.76 11.90 2.23
N HIS A 74 4.59 12.04 1.19
CA HIS A 74 4.95 10.94 0.31
C HIS A 74 5.75 9.84 1.03
N GLU A 75 6.71 10.22 1.87
CA GLU A 75 7.51 9.26 2.67
C GLU A 75 6.61 8.52 3.65
N LEU A 76 5.73 9.26 4.35
CA LEU A 76 4.77 8.67 5.27
C LEU A 76 3.81 7.67 4.58
N SER A 77 3.41 7.96 3.33
CA SER A 77 2.57 7.06 2.54
C SER A 77 3.27 5.73 2.26
N ILE A 78 4.56 5.76 1.95
CA ILE A 78 5.37 4.57 1.70
C ILE A 78 5.57 3.79 2.98
N ASP A 79 5.93 4.47 4.07
CA ASP A 79 6.14 3.86 5.38
C ASP A 79 4.89 3.12 5.87
N LEU A 80 3.71 3.72 5.69
CA LEU A 80 2.44 3.08 6.04
C LEU A 80 2.21 1.82 5.20
N VAL A 81 2.48 1.88 3.89
CA VAL A 81 2.38 0.70 3.02
C VAL A 81 3.34 -0.40 3.49
N LEU A 82 4.61 -0.09 3.73
CA LEU A 82 5.59 -1.06 4.21
C LEU A 82 5.21 -1.68 5.56
N GLN A 83 4.74 -0.87 6.51
CA GLN A 83 4.31 -1.32 7.84
C GLN A 83 3.04 -2.19 7.80
N SER A 84 2.23 -2.07 6.75
CA SER A 84 0.99 -2.84 6.59
C SER A 84 1.21 -4.24 6.02
N LEU A 85 2.38 -4.50 5.42
CA LEU A 85 2.67 -5.76 4.75
C LEU A 85 2.71 -6.92 5.73
N SER A 86 2.48 -8.12 5.22
CA SER A 86 2.57 -9.34 6.01
C SER A 86 4.03 -9.69 6.33
N SER A 87 4.23 -10.55 7.34
CA SER A 87 5.58 -10.92 7.81
C SER A 87 6.42 -11.62 6.73
N SER A 88 5.76 -12.25 5.75
CA SER A 88 6.39 -12.81 4.54
C SER A 88 7.21 -11.81 3.73
N PHE A 89 6.95 -10.50 3.87
CA PHE A 89 7.70 -9.43 3.19
C PHE A 89 8.78 -8.79 4.07
N SER A 90 9.04 -9.30 5.28
CA SER A 90 10.03 -8.73 6.21
C SER A 90 11.42 -8.54 5.61
N GLN A 91 11.92 -9.51 4.83
CA GLN A 91 13.22 -9.41 4.15
C GLN A 91 13.23 -8.30 3.08
N PHE A 92 12.11 -8.09 2.38
CA PHE A 92 11.97 -6.99 1.43
C PHE A 92 12.01 -5.64 2.15
N VAL A 93 11.27 -5.48 3.25
CA VAL A 93 11.22 -4.25 4.04
C VAL A 93 12.60 -3.89 4.59
N MET A 94 13.32 -4.86 5.17
CA MET A 94 14.69 -4.63 5.64
C MET A 94 15.61 -4.14 4.54
N ASN A 95 15.54 -4.73 3.35
CA ASN A 95 16.36 -4.31 2.23
C ASN A 95 15.96 -2.94 1.68
N PHE A 96 14.66 -2.64 1.65
CA PHE A 96 14.15 -1.35 1.21
C PHE A 96 14.72 -0.22 2.08
N ASN A 97 14.63 -0.38 3.40
CA ASN A 97 15.08 0.61 4.39
C ASN A 97 16.59 0.90 4.30
N MET A 98 17.38 -0.01 3.75
CA MET A 98 18.83 0.16 3.60
C MET A 98 19.22 0.94 2.33
N ASN A 99 18.43 0.86 1.25
CA ASN A 99 18.90 1.22 -0.09
C ASN A 99 18.07 2.31 -0.79
N HIS A 100 16.88 2.65 -0.29
CA HIS A 100 15.96 3.50 -1.04
C HIS A 100 15.46 4.68 -0.21
N LYS A 101 15.81 5.89 -0.65
CA LYS A 101 15.34 7.15 -0.06
C LYS A 101 14.32 7.89 -0.92
N ASP A 102 14.33 7.68 -2.24
CA ASP A 102 13.39 8.31 -3.16
C ASP A 102 12.69 7.22 -4.00
N MET A 103 11.45 6.89 -3.66
CA MET A 103 10.69 5.82 -4.33
C MET A 103 9.23 6.21 -4.42
N THR A 104 8.57 6.08 -5.57
CA THR A 104 7.13 6.35 -5.67
C THR A 104 6.26 5.14 -5.30
N LEU A 105 4.99 5.35 -4.91
CA LEU A 105 4.03 4.27 -4.63
C LEU A 105 3.86 3.26 -5.79
N PRO A 106 3.78 3.69 -7.07
CA PRO A 106 3.72 2.76 -8.20
C PRO A 106 5.00 1.93 -8.39
N GLU A 107 6.17 2.52 -8.14
CA GLU A 107 7.45 1.80 -8.19
C GLU A 107 7.53 0.77 -7.07
N LEU A 108 7.16 1.15 -5.84
CA LEU A 108 7.03 0.27 -4.68
C LEU A 108 6.18 -0.96 -5.03
N LEU A 109 5.01 -0.73 -5.62
CA LEU A 109 4.09 -1.78 -6.05
C LEU A 109 4.75 -2.75 -7.05
N ASN A 110 5.53 -2.25 -8.01
CA ASN A 110 6.19 -3.09 -9.01
C ASN A 110 7.28 -3.98 -8.39
N MET A 111 8.06 -3.48 -7.44
CA MET A 111 9.03 -4.33 -6.74
C MET A 111 8.35 -5.33 -5.82
N LEU A 112 7.29 -4.94 -5.11
CA LEU A 112 6.51 -5.84 -4.26
C LEU A 112 5.88 -6.99 -5.07
N LYS A 113 5.35 -6.70 -6.26
CA LYS A 113 4.87 -7.74 -7.20
C LYS A 113 5.98 -8.71 -7.61
N THR A 114 7.18 -8.18 -7.87
CA THR A 114 8.33 -9.00 -8.23
C THR A 114 8.75 -9.90 -7.06
N ALA A 115 8.77 -9.35 -5.84
CA ALA A 115 9.06 -10.10 -4.62
C ALA A 115 8.03 -11.20 -4.36
N GLU A 116 6.73 -10.90 -4.49
CA GLU A 116 5.64 -11.88 -4.35
C GLU A 116 5.81 -13.05 -5.35
N GLY A 117 6.25 -12.75 -6.58
CA GLY A 117 6.54 -13.76 -7.59
C GLY A 117 7.73 -14.67 -7.27
N CYS A 118 8.74 -14.20 -6.52
CA CYS A 118 9.82 -15.06 -6.03
C CYS A 118 9.34 -15.91 -4.83
N LEU A 119 8.50 -15.36 -3.93
CA LEU A 119 7.96 -16.08 -2.76
C LEU A 119 7.04 -17.24 -3.17
N LYS A 120 6.18 -17.06 -4.18
CA LYS A 120 5.29 -18.13 -4.71
C LYS A 120 6.03 -19.26 -5.42
N LYS A 121 7.31 -19.06 -5.76
CA LYS A 121 8.16 -20.05 -6.46
C LYS A 121 9.02 -20.89 -5.53
N GLU A 122 8.86 -20.74 -4.22
CA GLU A 122 9.46 -21.64 -3.23
C GLU A 122 8.44 -22.71 -2.77
N PRO A 123 8.08 -23.71 -3.59
CA PRO A 123 7.83 -25.03 -3.07
C PRO A 123 9.18 -25.77 -3.05
N SER A 124 9.72 -25.99 -1.85
CA SER A 124 10.70 -27.04 -1.54
C SER A 124 11.97 -27.08 -2.40
N PHE A 125 12.99 -26.29 -2.04
CA PHE A 125 14.37 -26.79 -2.10
C PHE A 125 14.74 -27.39 -0.75
N VAL A 126 14.21 -28.59 -0.47
CA VAL A 126 14.76 -29.42 0.62
C VAL A 126 16.20 -29.73 0.24
N LEU A 127 17.14 -29.21 1.04
CA LEU A 127 18.56 -29.51 0.99
C LEU A 127 18.77 -31.03 1.11
N VAL A 128 18.91 -31.73 -0.01
CA VAL A 128 19.53 -33.05 -0.02
C VAL A 128 21.04 -32.83 -0.04
N VAL A 129 21.64 -32.95 1.14
CA VAL A 129 23.09 -33.17 1.29
C VAL A 129 23.39 -34.55 0.71
N SER A 130 24.16 -34.58 -0.38
CA SER A 130 24.83 -35.80 -0.85
C SER A 130 26.27 -35.46 -1.21
N SER A 131 27.17 -35.97 -0.38
CA SER A 131 28.61 -35.97 -0.52
C SER A 131 29.10 -36.67 -1.80
N SER A 132 30.18 -36.11 -2.37
CA SER A 132 31.26 -36.75 -3.15
C SER A 132 31.18 -36.86 -4.70
N LYS A 133 32.25 -36.32 -5.31
CA LYS A 133 32.98 -36.71 -6.53
C LYS A 133 32.34 -36.54 -7.93
N SER A 134 32.77 -35.44 -8.58
CA SER A 134 33.24 -35.29 -9.98
C SER A 134 32.56 -36.05 -11.13
N LYS A 135 31.91 -35.31 -12.06
CA LYS A 135 32.05 -35.45 -13.53
C LYS A 135 31.41 -34.29 -14.31
N LYS A 136 32.16 -33.77 -15.30
CA LYS A 136 31.71 -32.80 -16.32
C LYS A 136 30.48 -33.32 -17.09
N LYS A 137 29.45 -32.48 -17.25
CA LYS A 137 28.55 -32.50 -18.42
C LYS A 137 27.99 -31.08 -18.66
N SER A 138 28.29 -30.54 -19.82
CA SER A 138 27.76 -29.29 -20.37
C SER A 138 26.29 -29.46 -20.75
N PHE A 139 25.39 -28.64 -20.21
CA PHE A 139 24.05 -28.45 -20.75
C PHE A 139 23.58 -26.99 -20.59
N LYS A 140 23.21 -26.42 -21.75
CA LYS A 140 22.34 -25.27 -22.03
C LYS A 140 22.27 -24.14 -21.00
N LYS A 141 22.83 -23.00 -21.43
CA LYS A 141 22.69 -21.65 -20.87
C LYS A 141 21.23 -21.20 -20.91
N ASN A 142 20.42 -21.68 -19.96
CA ASN A 142 19.14 -21.05 -19.67
C ASN A 142 19.48 -19.77 -18.89
N LYS A 143 19.11 -18.60 -19.43
CA LYS A 143 19.28 -17.31 -18.75
C LYS A 143 18.36 -17.29 -17.54
N ASN A 144 18.82 -17.90 -16.44
CA ASN A 144 18.34 -17.59 -15.11
C ASN A 144 18.64 -16.11 -14.89
N LYS A 145 17.64 -15.26 -15.15
CA LYS A 145 17.52 -14.01 -14.41
C LYS A 145 17.36 -14.45 -12.95
N LYS A 146 18.50 -14.55 -12.26
CA LYS A 146 18.57 -14.72 -10.81
C LYS A 146 17.47 -13.83 -10.23
N CYS A 147 16.63 -14.36 -9.33
CA CYS A 147 16.08 -13.53 -8.25
C CYS A 147 17.33 -13.00 -7.53
N LYS A 148 17.91 -11.92 -8.07
CA LYS A 148 18.81 -11.03 -7.37
C LYS A 148 17.84 -10.40 -6.39
N LEU A 149 17.67 -11.08 -5.25
CA LEU A 149 17.09 -10.44 -4.08
C LEU A 149 17.75 -9.08 -4.02
N LEU A 150 16.94 -8.01 -4.13
CA LEU A 150 17.44 -6.65 -4.11
C LEU A 150 18.46 -6.59 -2.98
N LEU A 151 19.72 -6.44 -3.36
CA LEU A 151 20.92 -6.27 -2.55
C LEU A 151 21.88 -5.62 -3.55
N MET A 152 21.56 -4.38 -3.85
CA MET A 152 22.48 -3.38 -4.36
C MET A 152 22.23 -2.12 -3.55
#